data_AF-A0A3C0TQW0-F1
#
_entry.id   AF-A0A3C0TQW0-F1
#
_cell.length_a   1.000
_cell.length_b   1.000
_cell.length_c   1.000
_cell.angle_alpha   90.00
_cell.angle_beta   90.00
_cell.angle_gamma   90.00
#
_symmetry.space_group_name_H-M   'P 1'
#
loop_
_entity.id
_entity.type
_entity.pdbx_description
1 polymer ?
#
loop_
_entity_poly.entity_id
_entity_poly.type
_entity_poly.pdbx_seq_one_letter_code
_entity_poly.pdbx_strand_id
1 'polypeptide(L)'
;MRIYTKKRRPGQIEFGIIYGVIVLLMLAAGRFLPVTAFLPACVFKGLTGIPCLTCGSTRSLEHLSQGHLMESLSMNPLISLTVIVVLLSCVYSLITLLFGIPRAGFIFSEGEKGLVRAGAFVLLLANWLYLAITL
;
A
#
# COMPACT_ATOMS: atom_id res chain seq x y z
N MET A 1 1.11 13.64 19.90
CA MET A 1 0.06 12.91 19.18
C MET A 1 -1.13 12.83 20.11
N ARG A 2 -2.31 13.38 19.74
CA ARG A 2 -3.55 13.18 20.52
C ARG A 2 -4.51 12.30 19.71
N ILE A 3 -4.91 11.18 20.31
CA ILE A 3 -5.94 10.29 19.74
C ILE A 3 -7.30 10.81 20.21
N TYR A 4 -8.21 11.06 19.28
CA TYR A 4 -9.59 11.41 19.60
C TYR A 4 -10.53 10.40 18.97
N THR A 5 -11.64 10.10 19.62
CA THR A 5 -12.68 9.23 19.07
C THR A 5 -13.73 10.08 18.38
N LYS A 6 -13.99 9.83 17.09
CA LYS A 6 -15.02 10.53 16.33
C LYS A 6 -16.19 9.57 16.04
N LYS A 7 -17.40 9.99 16.40
CA LYS A 7 -18.63 9.27 16.02
C LYS A 7 -18.81 9.38 14.49
N ARG A 8 -19.16 8.27 13.83
CA ARG A 8 -19.41 8.24 12.37
C ARG A 8 -20.49 9.26 12.02
N ARG A 9 -20.23 10.09 10.99
CA ARG A 9 -21.25 10.93 10.36
C ARG A 9 -21.76 10.21 9.11
N PRO A 10 -23.08 10.10 8.91
CA PRO A 10 -23.64 9.59 7.65
C PRO A 10 -23.07 10.36 6.45
N GLY A 11 -22.62 9.67 5.40
CA GLY A 11 -22.11 10.29 4.17
C GLY A 11 -20.60 10.57 4.09
N GLN A 12 -19.77 10.14 5.06
CA GLN A 12 -18.31 10.22 4.91
C GLN A 12 -17.77 9.06 4.06
N ILE A 13 -16.91 9.39 3.09
CA ILE A 13 -16.22 8.42 2.22
C ILE A 13 -15.26 7.55 3.06
N GLU A 14 -15.45 6.23 3.02
CA GLU A 14 -14.62 5.24 3.71
C GLU A 14 -13.42 4.84 2.86
N PHE A 15 -12.37 5.67 2.85
CA PHE A 15 -11.15 5.37 2.09
C PHE A 15 -10.57 3.97 2.38
N GLY A 16 -10.64 3.50 3.64
CA GLY A 16 -10.17 2.16 4.02
C GLY A 16 -10.91 1.04 3.28
N ILE A 17 -12.24 1.15 3.14
CA ILE A 17 -13.05 0.15 2.42
C ILE A 17 -12.81 0.28 0.92
N ILE A 18 -12.79 1.49 0.37
CA ILE A 18 -12.62 1.71 -1.07
C ILE A 18 -11.27 1.17 -1.55
N TYR A 19 -10.17 1.59 -0.92
CA TYR A 19 -8.84 1.09 -1.27
C TYR A 19 -8.70 -0.39 -0.95
N GLY A 20 -9.33 -0.88 0.13
CA GLY A 20 -9.41 -2.30 0.45
C GLY A 20 -10.03 -3.13 -0.67
N VAL A 21 -11.19 -2.73 -1.18
CA VAL A 21 -11.87 -3.40 -2.29
C VAL A 21 -11.01 -3.36 -3.56
N ILE A 22 -10.40 -2.22 -3.88
CA ILE A 22 -9.48 -2.11 -5.02
C ILE A 22 -8.33 -3.10 -4.90
N VAL A 23 -7.66 -3.15 -3.73
CA VAL A 23 -6.57 -4.09 -3.47
C VAL A 23 -7.03 -5.54 -3.55
N LEU A 24 -8.20 -5.87 -3.00
CA LEU A 24 -8.77 -7.22 -3.08
C LEU A 24 -9.04 -7.63 -4.53
N LEU A 25 -9.54 -6.72 -5.37
CA LEU A 25 -9.74 -6.98 -6.79
C LEU A 25 -8.41 -7.17 -7.53
N MET A 26 -7.38 -6.38 -7.21
CA MET A 26 -6.04 -6.54 -7.77
C MET A 26 -5.42 -7.89 -7.37
N LEU A 27 -5.56 -8.31 -6.11
CA LEU A 27 -5.09 -9.61 -5.64
C LEU A 27 -5.88 -10.75 -6.29
N ALA A 28 -7.19 -10.63 -6.42
CA ALA A 28 -8.00 -11.62 -7.15
C ALA A 28 -7.56 -11.72 -8.62
N ALA A 29 -7.34 -10.59 -9.30
CA ALA A 29 -6.82 -10.58 -10.66
C ALA A 29 -5.46 -11.26 -10.75
N GLY A 30 -4.50 -10.94 -9.86
CA GLY A 30 -3.19 -11.62 -9.83
C GLY A 30 -3.27 -13.12 -9.53
N ARG A 31 -4.28 -13.56 -8.77
CA ARG A 31 -4.45 -14.97 -8.40
C ARG A 31 -5.06 -15.83 -9.52
N PHE A 32 -5.92 -15.24 -10.34
CA PHE A 32 -6.73 -15.97 -11.32
C PHE A 32 -6.37 -15.64 -12.78
N LEU A 33 -5.67 -14.55 -13.05
CA LEU A 33 -5.25 -14.13 -14.38
C LEU A 33 -3.72 -14.08 -14.44
N PRO A 34 -3.08 -14.46 -15.57
CA PRO A 34 -1.64 -14.33 -15.75
C PRO A 34 -1.27 -12.87 -16.11
N VAL A 35 -1.51 -11.96 -15.17
CA VAL A 35 -1.41 -10.50 -15.36
C VAL A 35 -0.01 -10.07 -15.83
N THR A 36 1.04 -10.70 -15.31
CA THR A 36 2.43 -10.40 -15.67
C THR A 36 2.84 -10.93 -17.05
N ALA A 37 2.12 -11.93 -17.59
CA ALA A 37 2.36 -12.40 -18.95
C ALA A 37 1.83 -11.43 -20.02
N PHE A 38 0.79 -10.66 -19.69
CA PHE A 38 0.17 -9.70 -20.60
C PHE A 38 0.70 -8.27 -20.46
N LEU A 39 1.32 -7.93 -19.33
CA LEU A 39 1.86 -6.61 -19.09
C LEU A 39 3.32 -6.54 -19.56
N PRO A 40 3.70 -5.52 -20.35
CA PRO A 40 5.07 -5.35 -20.77
C PRO A 40 5.97 -5.06 -19.55
N ALA A 41 7.26 -5.34 -19.73
CA ALA A 41 8.28 -4.88 -18.79
C ALA A 41 8.21 -3.35 -18.63
N CYS A 42 8.72 -2.83 -17.51
CA CYS A 42 8.66 -1.40 -17.19
C CYS A 42 9.36 -0.57 -18.28
N VAL A 43 8.58 0.19 -19.05
CA VAL A 43 9.07 1.05 -20.13
C VAL A 43 10.06 2.10 -19.61
N PHE A 44 9.79 2.68 -18.44
CA PHE A 44 10.69 3.65 -17.82
C PHE A 44 12.09 3.06 -17.59
N LYS A 45 12.15 1.85 -17.00
CA LYS A 45 13.42 1.15 -16.81
C LYS A 45 14.06 0.77 -18.14
N GLY A 46 13.28 0.35 -19.12
CA GLY A 46 13.77 0.03 -20.47
C GLY A 46 14.41 1.22 -21.18
N LEU A 47 13.87 2.43 -20.99
CA LEU A 47 14.38 3.66 -21.61
C LEU A 47 15.54 4.30 -20.86
N THR A 48 15.48 4.30 -19.52
CA THR A 48 16.45 5.03 -18.68
C THR A 48 17.55 4.15 -18.11
N GLY A 49 17.37 2.83 -18.11
CA GLY A 49 18.22 1.88 -17.38
C GLY A 49 18.02 1.88 -15.86
N ILE A 50 17.20 2.78 -15.31
CA ILE A 50 17.04 2.99 -13.87
C ILE A 50 15.64 2.54 -13.43
N PRO A 51 15.49 1.74 -12.35
CA PRO A 51 14.17 1.41 -11.81
C PRO A 51 13.51 2.65 -11.20
N CYS A 52 12.21 2.83 -11.46
CA CYS A 52 11.39 3.82 -10.74
C CYS A 52 10.95 3.28 -9.36
N LEU A 53 10.38 4.13 -8.51
CA LEU A 53 9.95 3.75 -7.15
C LEU A 53 8.90 2.63 -7.12
N THR A 54 8.20 2.41 -8.22
CA THR A 54 7.15 1.39 -8.37
C THR A 54 7.57 0.25 -9.30
N CYS A 55 8.84 0.16 -9.71
CA CYS A 55 9.33 -1.01 -10.43
C CYS A 55 9.10 -2.28 -9.60
N GLY A 56 8.62 -3.35 -10.25
CA GLY A 56 8.31 -4.61 -9.58
C GLY A 56 6.93 -4.67 -8.92
N SER A 57 6.12 -3.60 -8.92
CA SER A 57 4.79 -3.58 -8.25
C SER A 57 3.88 -4.72 -8.70
N THR A 58 3.76 -4.96 -10.01
CA THR A 58 2.89 -6.01 -10.56
C THR A 58 3.33 -7.41 -10.11
N ARG A 59 4.63 -7.69 -10.14
CA ARG A 59 5.20 -8.97 -9.68
C ARG A 59 5.06 -9.13 -8.16
N SER A 60 5.27 -8.06 -7.41
CA SER A 60 5.05 -8.02 -5.96
C SER A 60 3.59 -8.35 -5.61
N LEU A 61 2.62 -7.80 -6.33
CA LEU A 61 1.20 -8.12 -6.18
C LEU A 61 0.85 -9.54 -6.58
N GLU A 62 1.43 -10.06 -7.67
CA GLU A 62 1.27 -11.45 -8.10
C GLU A 62 1.76 -12.42 -7.02
N HIS A 63 2.95 -12.20 -6.45
CA HIS A 63 3.44 -13.00 -5.34
C HIS A 63 2.54 -12.94 -4.11
N LEU A 64 2.04 -11.74 -3.72
CA LEU A 64 1.07 -11.64 -2.61
C LEU A 64 -0.21 -12.39 -2.88
N SER A 65 -0.71 -12.33 -4.12
CA SER A 65 -1.94 -13.02 -4.50
C SER A 65 -1.83 -14.54 -4.32
N GLN A 66 -0.61 -15.08 -4.47
CA GLN A 66 -0.28 -16.48 -4.30
C GLN A 66 0.11 -16.85 -2.85
N GLY A 67 0.21 -15.88 -1.94
CA GLY A 67 0.64 -16.08 -0.55
C GLY A 67 2.16 -16.06 -0.34
N HIS A 68 2.93 -15.72 -1.38
CA HIS A 68 4.39 -15.63 -1.37
C HIS A 68 4.87 -14.28 -0.82
N LEU A 69 4.77 -14.09 0.50
CA LEU A 69 5.05 -12.78 1.13
C LEU A 69 6.51 -12.35 1.01
N MET A 70 7.47 -13.28 1.16
CA MET A 70 8.90 -12.94 1.13
C MET A 70 9.34 -12.56 -0.28
N GLU A 71 8.84 -13.26 -1.28
CA GLU A 71 9.05 -13.01 -2.70
C GLU A 71 8.40 -11.69 -3.13
N SER A 72 7.24 -11.37 -2.56
CA SER A 72 6.62 -10.06 -2.78
C SER A 72 7.49 -8.92 -2.24
N LEU A 73 7.97 -9.06 -1.01
CA LEU A 73 8.83 -8.07 -0.34
C LEU A 73 10.14 -7.89 -1.10
N SER A 74 10.73 -8.97 -1.63
CA SER A 74 11.96 -8.87 -2.40
C SER A 74 11.77 -8.15 -3.75
N MET A 75 10.56 -8.20 -4.32
CA MET A 75 10.25 -7.49 -5.56
C MET A 75 10.04 -5.99 -5.36
N ASN A 76 9.28 -5.59 -4.34
CA ASN A 76 9.07 -4.18 -3.98
C ASN A 76 8.53 -4.05 -2.54
N PRO A 77 9.39 -3.80 -1.54
CA PRO A 77 8.98 -3.76 -0.13
C PRO A 77 7.89 -2.74 0.15
N LEU A 78 7.98 -1.55 -0.46
CA LEU A 78 7.03 -0.47 -0.24
C LEU A 78 5.61 -0.85 -0.69
N ILE A 79 5.50 -1.48 -1.86
CA ILE A 79 4.21 -1.92 -2.39
C ILE A 79 3.62 -3.03 -1.52
N SER A 80 4.42 -4.02 -1.14
CA SER A 80 3.95 -5.12 -0.28
C SER A 80 3.42 -4.61 1.06
N LEU A 81 4.18 -3.73 1.72
CA LEU A 81 3.78 -3.13 2.99
C LEU A 81 2.53 -2.26 2.83
N THR A 82 2.44 -1.50 1.74
CA THR A 82 1.26 -0.66 1.44
C THR A 82 0.00 -1.52 1.29
N VAL A 83 0.08 -2.62 0.54
CA VAL A 83 -1.02 -3.57 0.36
C VAL A 83 -1.50 -4.12 1.72
N ILE A 84 -0.57 -4.54 2.57
CA ILE A 84 -0.88 -5.06 3.91
C ILE A 84 -1.56 -3.98 4.76
N VAL A 85 -1.02 -2.75 4.79
CA VAL A 85 -1.61 -1.64 5.55
C VAL A 85 -3.01 -1.28 5.05
N VAL A 86 -3.24 -1.32 3.74
CA VAL A 86 -4.56 -1.07 3.14
C VAL A 86 -5.55 -2.17 3.53
N LEU A 87 -5.15 -3.45 3.49
CA LEU A 87 -6.01 -4.56 3.91
C LEU A 87 -6.36 -4.47 5.40
N LEU A 88 -5.38 -4.19 6.27
CA LEU A 88 -5.62 -3.98 7.70
C LEU A 88 -6.54 -2.78 7.94
N SER A 89 -6.36 -1.69 7.18
CA SER A 89 -7.23 -0.51 7.24
C SER A 89 -8.66 -0.82 6.78
N CYS A 90 -8.82 -1.67 5.77
CA CYS A 90 -10.12 -2.15 5.30
C CYS A 90 -10.84 -2.96 6.38
N VAL A 91 -10.15 -3.92 7.00
CA VAL A 91 -10.69 -4.73 8.12
C VAL A 91 -11.08 -3.83 9.29
N TYR A 92 -10.22 -2.90 9.68
CA TYR A 92 -10.53 -1.92 10.74
C TYR A 92 -11.75 -1.06 10.39
N SER A 93 -11.84 -0.55 9.17
CA SER A 93 -12.99 0.22 8.70
C SER A 93 -14.28 -0.62 8.69
N LEU A 94 -14.20 -1.91 8.34
CA LEU A 94 -15.35 -2.81 8.34
C LEU A 94 -15.82 -3.13 9.76
N ILE A 95 -14.90 -3.41 10.69
CA ILE A 95 -15.21 -3.64 12.10
C ILE A 95 -15.89 -2.41 12.71
N THR A 96 -15.31 -1.22 12.52
CA THR A 96 -15.92 0.02 13.03
C THR A 96 -17.26 0.35 12.38
N LEU A 97 -17.53 -0.15 11.16
CA LEU A 97 -18.83 -0.01 10.49
C LEU A 97 -19.85 -0.98 11.08
N LEU A 98 -19.53 -2.27 11.13
CA LEU A 98 -20.45 -3.33 11.54
C LEU A 98 -20.81 -3.25 13.03
N PHE A 99 -19.84 -2.90 13.89
CA PHE A 99 -20.03 -2.84 15.34
C PHE A 99 -20.33 -1.42 15.87
N GLY A 100 -20.44 -0.43 14.98
CA GLY A 100 -20.75 0.96 15.37
C GLY A 100 -19.70 1.62 16.30
N ILE A 101 -18.48 1.08 16.34
CA ILE A 101 -17.41 1.55 17.22
C ILE A 101 -16.93 2.93 16.74
N PRO A 102 -16.73 3.91 17.64
CA PRO A 102 -16.22 5.21 17.26
C PRO A 102 -14.81 5.10 16.67
N ARG A 103 -14.55 5.84 15.60
CA ARG A 103 -13.29 5.76 14.86
C ARG A 103 -12.20 6.54 15.58
N ALA A 104 -11.01 5.96 15.68
CA ALA A 104 -9.84 6.69 16.13
C ALA A 104 -9.41 7.70 15.06
N GLY A 105 -9.33 8.96 15.43
CA GLY A 105 -8.74 10.03 14.67
C GLY A 105 -7.42 10.46 15.31
N PHE A 106 -6.49 10.91 14.48
CA PHE A 106 -5.18 11.40 14.92
C PHE A 106 -5.10 12.90 14.68
N ILE A 107 -4.66 13.64 15.70
CA ILE A 107 -4.23 15.04 15.57
C ILE A 107 -2.72 15.06 15.75
N PHE A 108 -2.03 15.46 14.68
CA PHE A 108 -0.60 15.68 14.67
C PHE A 108 -0.28 17.14 14.93
N SER A 109 0.71 17.42 15.78
CA SER A 109 1.30 18.76 15.90
C SER A 109 2.09 19.13 14.63
N GLU A 110 2.40 20.41 14.42
CA GLU A 110 3.21 20.83 13.26
C GLU A 110 4.60 20.16 13.23
N GLY A 111 5.23 19.97 14.40
CA GLY A 111 6.51 19.23 14.50
C GLY A 111 6.36 17.76 14.13
N GLU A 112 5.28 17.10 14.54
CA GLU A 112 5.01 15.70 14.19
C GLU A 112 4.70 15.53 12.70
N LYS A 113 3.98 16.48 12.09
CA LYS A 113 3.77 16.49 10.64
C LYS A 113 5.09 16.58 9.89
N GLY A 114 6.02 17.41 10.36
CA GLY A 114 7.38 17.50 9.83
C GLY A 114 8.11 16.16 9.89
N LEU A 115 8.09 15.50 11.06
CA LEU A 115 8.74 14.21 11.26
C LEU A 115 8.13 13.11 10.39
N VAL A 116 6.80 13.04 10.28
CA VAL A 116 6.11 12.07 9.42
C VAL A 116 6.48 12.27 7.95
N ARG A 117 6.52 13.52 7.48
CA ARG A 117 6.93 13.84 6.10
C ARG A 117 8.39 13.45 5.85
N ALA A 118 9.29 13.78 6.78
CA ALA A 118 10.70 13.40 6.69
C ALA A 118 10.86 11.87 6.67
N GLY A 119 10.15 11.16 7.56
CA GLY A 119 10.12 9.70 7.59
C GLY A 119 9.60 9.09 6.28
N ALA A 120 8.52 9.63 5.72
CA ALA A 120 7.99 9.19 4.43
C ALA A 120 9.02 9.38 3.30
N PHE A 121 9.71 10.52 3.27
CA PHE A 121 10.76 10.79 2.28
C PHE A 121 11.94 9.82 2.43
N VAL A 122 12.40 9.56 3.66
CA VAL A 122 13.45 8.58 3.94
C VAL A 122 13.04 7.17 3.52
N LEU A 123 11.81 6.74 3.80
CA LEU A 123 11.30 5.44 3.37
C LEU A 123 11.23 5.31 1.85
N LEU A 124 10.80 6.35 1.14
CA LEU A 124 10.79 6.38 -0.32
C LEU A 124 12.19 6.27 -0.90
N LEU A 125 13.16 7.01 -0.35
CA LEU A 125 14.56 6.93 -0.76
C LEU A 125 15.17 5.56 -0.46
N ALA A 126 14.93 5.01 0.73
CA ALA A 126 15.42 3.69 1.11
C ALA A 126 14.86 2.59 0.19
N ASN A 127 13.56 2.64 -0.11
CA ASN A 127 12.95 1.72 -1.07
C ASN A 127 13.53 1.89 -2.48
N TRP A 128 13.75 3.12 -2.93
CA TRP A 128 14.34 3.36 -4.25
C TRP A 128 15.77 2.87 -4.35
N LEU A 129 16.61 3.11 -3.33
CA LEU A 129 17.96 2.57 -3.24
C LEU A 129 17.96 1.04 -3.26
N TYR A 130 17.05 0.42 -2.51
CA TYR A 130 16.87 -1.03 -2.53
C TYR A 130 16.61 -1.52 -3.96
N LEU A 131 15.63 -0.93 -4.66
CA LEU A 131 15.30 -1.30 -6.04
C LEU A 131 16.46 -1.06 -7.00
N ALA A 132 17.21 0.03 -6.83
CA ALA A 132 18.37 0.35 -7.67
C ALA A 132 19.51 -0.66 -7.52
N ILE A 133 19.62 -1.33 -6.37
CA ILE A 133 20.63 -2.35 -6.10
C ILE A 133 20.17 -3.74 -6.55
N THR A 134 18.86 -4.04 -6.46
CA THR A 134 18.32 -5.39 -6.68
C THR A 134 17.75 -5.64 -8.08
N LEU A 135 17.42 -4.59 -8.85
CA LEU A 135 16.83 -4.69 -10.18
C LEU A 135 17.74 -4.12 -11.25
#